data_AF-K1TTQ0-F1
#
_entry.id   AF-K1TTQ0-F1
#
_cell.length_a   1.000
_cell.length_b   1.000
_cell.length_c   1.000
_cell.angle_alpha   90.00
_cell.angle_beta   90.00
_cell.angle_gamma   90.00
#
_symmetry.space_group_name_H-M   'P 1'
#
loop_
_entity.id
_entity.type
_entity.pdbx_description
1 polymer ?
#
loop_
_entity_poly.entity_id
_entity_poly.type
_entity_poly.pdbx_seq_one_letter_code
_entity_poly.pdbx_strand_id
1 'polypeptide(L)'
;KGLRSQVGTLYGTLAKGPRYLEMAEGYIKNIFLDKNDEICGYEFVHMGKFMDEIKKGTDANEALKKVTGTYGRVTAEQGAVKHIDPRHE
;
A
#
# COMPACT_ATOMS: atom_id res chain seq x y z
N LYS A 1 -6.69 11.22 -15.70
CA LYS A 1 -6.55 10.93 -14.25
C LYS A 1 -5.52 9.84 -13.91
N GLY A 2 -4.85 9.18 -14.89
CA GLY A 2 -3.82 8.16 -14.58
C GLY A 2 -4.32 6.97 -13.74
N LEU A 3 -5.63 6.83 -13.59
CA LEU A 3 -6.27 5.79 -12.80
C LEU A 3 -6.32 4.53 -13.66
N ARG A 4 -5.51 3.55 -13.29
CA ARG A 4 -5.65 2.17 -13.74
C ARG A 4 -6.71 1.51 -12.85
N SER A 5 -7.57 0.68 -13.44
CA SER A 5 -8.50 -0.26 -12.79
C SER A 5 -8.64 -0.10 -11.27
N GLN A 6 -9.72 0.58 -10.81
CA GLN A 6 -10.03 0.72 -9.38
C GLN A 6 -10.63 -0.59 -8.87
N VAL A 7 -9.78 -1.58 -8.59
CA VAL A 7 -10.20 -2.90 -8.11
C VAL A 7 -9.56 -3.12 -6.75
N GLY A 8 -10.38 -3.39 -5.75
CA GLY A 8 -9.92 -3.85 -4.44
C GLY A 8 -9.65 -5.34 -4.50
N THR A 9 -8.42 -5.77 -4.19
CA THR A 9 -8.09 -7.19 -3.97
C THR A 9 -7.66 -7.36 -2.54
N LEU A 10 -8.39 -8.20 -1.81
CA LEU A 10 -8.17 -8.46 -0.40
C LEU A 10 -8.50 -9.92 -0.08
N TYR A 11 -7.74 -10.49 0.85
CA TYR A 11 -7.98 -11.83 1.38
C TYR A 11 -7.80 -11.83 2.89
N GLY A 12 -8.27 -12.87 3.57
CA GLY A 12 -8.06 -13.02 5.00
C GLY A 12 -8.09 -14.48 5.39
N THR A 13 -7.29 -14.84 6.38
CA THR A 13 -7.29 -16.18 6.98
C THR A 13 -7.30 -16.05 8.50
N LEU A 14 -7.72 -17.09 9.22
CA LEU A 14 -7.63 -17.09 10.69
C LEU A 14 -6.17 -16.95 11.18
N ALA A 15 -5.22 -17.53 10.45
CA ALA A 15 -3.81 -17.49 10.85
C ALA A 15 -3.14 -16.13 10.59
N LYS A 16 -3.51 -15.45 9.50
CA LYS A 16 -2.85 -14.22 9.05
C LYS A 16 -3.67 -12.95 9.33
N GLY A 17 -4.97 -13.07 9.55
CA GLY A 17 -5.88 -11.92 9.56
C GLY A 17 -6.11 -11.36 8.13
N PRO A 18 -6.71 -10.17 8.02
CA PRO A 18 -6.98 -9.52 6.74
C PRO A 18 -5.70 -9.00 6.06
N ARG A 19 -5.73 -8.98 4.72
CA ARG A 19 -4.63 -8.62 3.84
C ARG A 19 -5.14 -7.87 2.62
N TYR A 20 -4.76 -6.61 2.50
CA TYR A 20 -5.04 -5.76 1.34
C TYR A 20 -3.89 -5.90 0.34
N LEU A 21 -4.20 -6.35 -0.87
CA LEU A 21 -3.22 -6.52 -1.94
C LEU A 21 -3.28 -5.36 -2.93
N GLU A 22 -4.49 -4.93 -3.26
CA GLU A 22 -4.75 -3.79 -4.16
C GLU A 22 -5.94 -3.01 -3.59
N MET A 23 -5.87 -1.69 -3.62
CA MET A 23 -6.99 -0.79 -3.31
C MET A 23 -7.25 0.13 -4.50
N ALA A 24 -8.28 0.99 -4.42
CA ALA A 24 -8.63 1.91 -5.52
C ALA A 24 -7.44 2.79 -5.97
N GLU A 25 -6.52 3.09 -5.06
CA GLU A 25 -5.32 3.87 -5.30
C GLU A 25 -4.21 3.08 -6.01
N GLY A 26 -4.13 1.77 -5.78
CA GLY A 26 -3.16 0.89 -6.43
C GLY A 26 -2.62 -0.24 -5.54
N TYR A 27 -1.40 -0.66 -5.85
CA TYR A 27 -0.72 -1.81 -5.25
C TYR A 27 -0.36 -1.52 -3.79
N ILE A 28 -0.86 -2.32 -2.85
CA ILE A 28 -0.52 -2.17 -1.44
C ILE A 28 0.85 -2.78 -1.17
N LYS A 29 1.76 -1.99 -0.63
CA LYS A 29 3.12 -2.40 -0.28
C LYS A 29 3.27 -2.76 1.19
N ASN A 30 2.68 -1.96 2.08
CA ASN A 30 2.70 -2.19 3.51
C ASN A 30 1.30 -1.99 4.09
N ILE A 31 0.94 -2.80 5.09
CA ILE A 31 -0.24 -2.60 5.93
C ILE A 31 0.24 -2.27 7.33
N PHE A 32 -0.37 -1.28 7.95
CA PHE A 32 -0.04 -0.84 9.30
C PHE A 32 -1.09 -1.34 10.28
N LEU A 33 -0.63 -1.93 11.38
CA LEU A 33 -1.47 -2.44 12.45
C LEU A 33 -1.31 -1.60 13.71
N ASP A 34 -2.41 -1.41 14.44
CA ASP A 34 -2.36 -0.79 15.75
C ASP A 34 -2.09 -1.81 16.86
N LYS A 35 -2.13 -1.34 18.12
CA LYS A 35 -1.82 -2.15 19.31
C LYS A 35 -2.74 -3.37 19.50
N ASN A 36 -3.89 -3.40 18.84
CA ASN A 36 -4.84 -4.51 18.88
C ASN A 36 -4.68 -5.44 17.66
N ASP A 37 -3.61 -5.28 16.87
CA ASP A 37 -3.40 -5.98 15.60
C ASP A 37 -4.49 -5.68 14.55
N GLU A 38 -5.19 -4.55 14.68
CA GLU A 38 -6.21 -4.09 13.73
C GLU A 38 -5.56 -3.24 12.63
N ILE A 39 -5.97 -3.44 11.37
CA ILE A 39 -5.48 -2.63 10.26
C ILE A 39 -5.93 -1.18 10.46
N CYS A 40 -4.95 -0.28 10.56
CA CYS A 40 -5.18 1.13 10.82
C CYS A 40 -4.72 2.06 9.68
N GLY A 41 -3.92 1.54 8.76
CA GLY A 41 -3.45 2.26 7.59
C GLY A 41 -2.75 1.35 6.59
N TYR A 42 -2.39 1.89 5.43
CA TYR A 42 -1.64 1.18 4.40
C TYR A 42 -0.81 2.14 3.53
N GLU A 43 0.30 1.62 3.01
CA GLU A 43 1.13 2.26 1.98
C GLU A 43 0.81 1.63 0.62
N PHE A 44 0.62 2.46 -0.39
CA PHE A 44 0.27 2.02 -1.73
C PHE A 44 1.14 2.69 -2.79
N VAL A 45 1.28 2.03 -3.94
CA VAL A 45 1.96 2.53 -5.13
C VAL A 45 0.92 2.77 -6.22
N HIS A 46 0.83 4.01 -6.70
CA HIS A 46 -0.02 4.34 -7.84
C HIS A 46 0.56 3.75 -9.15
N MET A 47 0.19 2.52 -9.47
CA MET A 47 0.76 1.78 -10.61
C MET A 47 0.62 2.51 -11.97
N GLY A 48 -0.50 3.20 -12.21
CA GLY A 48 -0.66 3.99 -13.43
C GLY A 48 0.36 5.13 -13.54
N LYS A 49 0.50 5.92 -12.46
CA LYS A 49 1.49 7.01 -12.39
C LYS A 49 2.92 6.49 -12.42
N PHE A 50 3.17 5.34 -11.79
CA PHE A 50 4.48 4.68 -11.82
C PHE A 50 4.89 4.37 -13.27
N MET A 51 4.01 3.72 -14.04
CA MET A 51 4.29 3.43 -15.44
C MET A 51 4.49 4.69 -16.29
N ASP A 52 3.78 5.78 -16.00
CA ASP A 52 3.97 7.06 -16.68
C ASP A 52 5.35 7.68 -16.38
N GLU A 53 5.86 7.56 -15.16
CA GLU A 53 7.22 8.03 -14.81
C GLU A 53 8.31 7.18 -15.47
N ILE A 54 8.15 5.86 -15.50
CA ILE A 54 9.08 4.96 -16.20
C ILE A 54 9.14 5.30 -17.70
N LYS A 55 7.99 5.55 -18.34
CA LYS A 55 7.92 5.94 -19.76
C LYS A 55 8.64 7.26 -20.06
N LYS A 56 8.74 8.16 -19.08
CA LYS A 56 9.49 9.43 -19.20
C LYS A 56 10.99 9.25 -18.99
N GLY A 57 11.44 8.06 -18.59
CA GLY A 57 12.85 7.76 -18.31
C GLY A 57 13.28 8.08 -16.88
N THR A 58 12.34 8.31 -15.95
CA THR A 58 12.68 8.43 -14.52
C THR A 58 13.20 7.08 -14.00
N ASP A 59 14.23 7.10 -13.15
CA ASP A 59 14.71 5.89 -12.48
C ASP A 59 13.57 5.22 -11.69
N ALA A 60 13.56 3.88 -11.67
CA ALA A 60 12.48 3.14 -11.06
C ALA A 60 12.35 3.40 -9.55
N ASN A 61 13.46 3.58 -8.83
CA ASN A 61 13.40 3.84 -7.39
C ASN A 61 12.91 5.24 -7.09
N GLU A 62 13.29 6.22 -7.91
CA GLU A 62 12.79 7.59 -7.82
C GLU A 62 11.30 7.67 -8.14
N ALA A 63 10.88 7.01 -9.23
CA ALA A 63 9.48 6.90 -9.63
C ALA A 63 8.64 6.24 -8.52
N LEU A 64 9.13 5.14 -7.93
CA LEU A 64 8.47 4.45 -6.83
C LEU A 64 8.23 5.40 -5.65
N LYS A 65 9.27 6.09 -5.17
CA LYS A 65 9.14 7.06 -4.06
C LYS A 65 8.15 8.17 -4.37
N LYS A 66 8.18 8.70 -5.59
CA LYS A 66 7.33 9.81 -6.04
C LYS A 66 5.84 9.45 -6.11
N VAL A 67 5.53 8.20 -6.42
CA VAL A 67 4.14 7.72 -6.64
C VAL A 67 3.64 6.83 -5.51
N THR A 68 4.44 6.63 -4.47
CA THR A 68 4.03 5.98 -3.23
C THR A 68 3.27 6.97 -2.36
N GLY A 69 2.15 6.52 -1.80
CA GLY A 69 1.34 7.27 -0.86
C GLY A 69 0.93 6.40 0.32
N THR A 70 0.37 7.05 1.34
CA THR A 70 -0.13 6.39 2.54
C THR A 70 -1.55 6.82 2.82
N TYR A 71 -2.33 5.92 3.40
CA TYR A 71 -3.69 6.18 3.86
C TYR A 71 -3.88 5.68 5.29
N GLY A 72 -4.66 6.41 6.08
CA GLY A 72 -4.94 6.09 7.48
C GLY A 72 -3.80 6.46 8.43
N ARG A 73 -3.66 5.68 9.51
CA ARG A 73 -2.65 5.85 10.56
C ARG A 73 -1.44 4.99 10.18
N VAL A 74 -0.29 5.63 9.94
CA VAL A 74 0.91 4.94 9.44
C VAL A 74 2.17 5.24 10.25
N THR A 75 2.09 6.18 11.20
CA THR A 75 3.19 6.48 12.13
C THR A 75 2.88 5.95 13.53
N ALA A 76 3.95 5.68 14.30
CA ALA A 76 3.83 5.23 15.68
C ALA A 76 3.07 6.25 16.56
N GLU A 77 3.25 7.54 16.28
CA GLU A 77 2.55 8.64 16.98
C GLU A 77 1.04 8.60 16.73
N GLN A 78 0.62 8.12 15.55
CA GLN A 78 -0.77 7.89 15.20
C GLN A 78 -1.30 6.53 15.70
N GLY A 79 -0.46 5.72 16.36
CA GLY A 79 -0.82 4.42 16.90
C GLY A 79 -0.60 3.25 15.94
N ALA A 80 0.08 3.44 14.81
CA ALA A 80 0.55 2.34 13.96
C ALA A 80 1.84 1.76 14.55
N VAL A 81 1.72 0.65 15.27
CA VAL A 81 2.82 0.06 16.05
C VAL A 81 3.55 -1.06 15.30
N LYS A 82 2.92 -1.63 14.25
CA LYS A 82 3.51 -2.66 13.40
C LYS A 82 3.21 -2.36 11.92
N HIS A 83 4.05 -2.85 11.04
CA HIS A 83 3.75 -2.91 9.62
C HIS A 83 4.08 -4.30 9.08
N ILE A 84 3.32 -4.74 8.09
CA ILE A 84 3.41 -6.07 7.51
C ILE A 84 3.39 -5.96 5.98
N ASP A 85 4.10 -6.85 5.30
CA ASP A 85 3.95 -7.04 3.85
C ASP A 85 2.80 -8.03 3.62
N PRO A 86 1.70 -7.60 2.96
CA PRO A 86 0.52 -8.45 2.82
C PRO A 86 0.72 -9.69 1.94
N ARG A 87 1.86 -9.82 1.26
CA ARG A 87 2.22 -10.94 0.38
C ARG A 87 3.22 -11.91 1.00
N HIS A 88 3.96 -11.51 2.02
CA HIS A 88 5.03 -12.33 2.60
C HIS A 88 4.73 -12.77 4.05
N GLU A 89 3.92 -12.01 4.80
CA GLU A 89 3.49 -12.38 6.16
C GLU A 89 2.09 -13.00 6.21
#